data_AF-A0A511J1Q5-F1
#
_entry.id   AF-A0A511J1Q5-F1
#
_cell.length_a   1.000
_cell.length_b   1.000
_cell.length_c   1.000
_cell.angle_alpha   90.00
_cell.angle_beta   90.00
_cell.angle_gamma   90.00
#
_symmetry.space_group_name_H-M   'P 1'
#
loop_
_entity.id
_entity.type
_entity.pdbx_description
1 polymer ?
#
loop_
_entity_poly.entity_id
_entity_poly.type
_entity_poly.pdbx_seq_one_letter_code
_entity_poly.pdbx_strand_id
1 'polypeptide(L)'
;MVIFLFYRSIDSKSAYHQPSFINCYQVAIIALFYSGYLITIDAPFNGFVFGSLLTVIGFCFSGITLKDLFPPFLGVLVIQILSPENLINSQEIVSLVLFSIGLSPLTKQKGQLLGFFSGILLALFAPLAFQLHGGLNLYNSGFACGFVVTLCLGIQQKHHSSTIQKSTKKSI
;
A
#
# COMPACT_ATOMS: atom_id res chain seq x y z
N MET A 1 5.77 -4.92 -11.22
CA MET A 1 7.25 -4.83 -11.38
C MET A 1 7.86 -3.61 -10.68
N VAL A 2 7.35 -2.38 -10.90
CA VAL A 2 7.91 -1.16 -10.28
C VAL A 2 7.87 -1.18 -8.74
N ILE A 3 6.75 -1.61 -8.15
CA ILE A 3 6.60 -1.62 -6.68
C ILE A 3 7.65 -2.54 -6.01
N PHE A 4 7.91 -3.70 -6.62
CA PHE A 4 8.86 -4.69 -6.09
C PHE A 4 10.33 -4.24 -6.21
N LEU A 5 10.67 -3.49 -7.27
CA LEU A 5 12.03 -2.95 -7.45
C LEU A 5 12.36 -1.84 -6.44
N PHE A 6 11.40 -0.96 -6.12
CA PHE A 6 11.57 0.02 -5.05
C PHE A 6 11.64 -0.65 -3.68
N TYR A 7 10.91 -1.74 -3.51
CA TYR A 7 10.92 -2.50 -2.28
C TYR A 7 12.29 -3.12 -1.96
N ARG A 8 13.08 -3.51 -2.97
CA ARG A 8 14.47 -3.95 -2.79
C ARG A 8 15.38 -2.89 -2.16
N SER A 9 15.07 -1.60 -2.34
CA SER A 9 15.80 -0.49 -1.70
C SER A 9 15.44 -0.29 -0.23
N ILE A 10 14.26 -0.79 0.18
CA ILE A 10 13.70 -0.67 1.52
C ILE A 10 14.18 -1.87 2.38
N ASP A 11 14.50 -3.00 1.75
CA ASP A 11 14.64 -4.31 2.40
C ASP A 11 16.11 -4.80 2.56
N SER A 12 16.97 -4.08 3.29
CA SER A 12 18.35 -4.56 3.51
C SER A 12 18.54 -5.46 4.73
N LYS A 13 17.57 -5.57 5.66
CA LYS A 13 17.77 -6.32 6.92
C LYS A 13 16.57 -7.08 7.51
N SER A 14 15.34 -6.96 7.01
CA SER A 14 14.16 -7.43 7.78
C SER A 14 13.33 -8.54 7.14
N ALA A 15 13.26 -8.70 5.81
CA ALA A 15 12.36 -9.70 5.21
C ALA A 15 12.86 -11.16 5.21
N TYR A 16 14.17 -11.40 5.34
CA TYR A 16 14.75 -12.74 5.13
C TYR A 16 15.00 -13.59 6.38
N HIS A 17 14.77 -13.06 7.60
CA HIS A 17 15.10 -13.80 8.83
C HIS A 17 13.94 -14.56 9.48
N GLN A 18 12.73 -14.50 8.91
CA GLN A 18 11.57 -15.26 9.38
C GLN A 18 11.50 -16.60 8.63
N PRO A 19 11.25 -17.73 9.31
CA PRO A 19 11.04 -19.02 8.66
C PRO A 19 9.92 -18.92 7.61
N SER A 20 10.13 -19.54 6.44
CA SER A 20 9.16 -19.56 5.33
C SER A 20 7.74 -19.96 5.76
N PHE A 21 7.62 -20.88 6.73
CA PHE A 21 6.33 -21.30 7.30
C PHE A 21 5.55 -20.18 8.00
N ILE A 22 6.22 -19.25 8.69
CA ILE A 22 5.56 -18.14 9.41
C ILE A 22 4.97 -17.13 8.44
N ASN A 23 5.66 -16.87 7.32
CA ASN A 23 5.14 -16.00 6.27
C ASN A 23 3.90 -16.62 5.61
N CYS A 24 3.90 -17.93 5.33
CA CYS A 24 2.73 -18.62 4.75
C CYS A 24 1.48 -18.50 5.64
N TYR A 25 1.62 -18.61 6.97
CA TYR A 25 0.51 -18.43 7.89
C TYR A 25 -0.06 -17.00 7.84
N GLN A 26 0.81 -15.98 7.78
CA GLN A 26 0.37 -14.58 7.64
C GLN A 26 -0.32 -14.31 6.30
N VAL A 27 0.18 -14.89 5.21
CA VAL A 27 -0.46 -14.83 3.89
C VAL A 27 -1.89 -15.36 3.97
N ALA A 28 -2.10 -16.52 4.60
CA ALA A 28 -3.41 -17.12 4.75
C ALA A 28 -4.37 -16.20 5.54
N ILE A 29 -3.92 -15.64 6.66
CA ILE A 29 -4.74 -14.72 7.47
C ILE A 29 -5.11 -13.46 6.69
N ILE A 30 -4.15 -12.81 6.02
CA ILE A 30 -4.40 -11.57 5.30
C ILE A 30 -5.29 -11.81 4.09
N ALA A 31 -5.08 -12.91 3.37
CA ALA A 31 -5.94 -13.31 2.27
C ALA A 31 -7.38 -13.57 2.74
N LEU A 32 -7.55 -14.23 3.90
CA LEU A 32 -8.86 -14.46 4.51
C LEU A 32 -9.52 -13.16 4.98
N PHE A 33 -8.75 -12.23 5.53
CA PHE A 33 -9.24 -10.90 5.92
C PHE A 33 -9.79 -10.13 4.71
N TYR A 34 -9.05 -10.05 3.61
CA TYR A 34 -9.49 -9.36 2.41
C TYR A 34 -10.64 -10.08 1.70
N SER A 35 -10.63 -11.42 1.65
CA SER A 35 -11.76 -12.15 1.07
C SER A 35 -13.03 -11.98 1.91
N GLY A 36 -12.92 -11.98 3.24
CA GLY A 36 -14.02 -11.66 4.15
C GLY A 36 -14.55 -10.24 3.90
N TYR A 37 -13.67 -9.25 3.78
CA TYR A 37 -14.04 -7.89 3.43
C TYR A 37 -14.83 -7.82 2.12
N LEU A 38 -14.37 -8.50 1.06
CA LEU A 38 -15.05 -8.54 -0.24
C LEU A 38 -16.46 -9.12 -0.16
N ILE A 39 -16.66 -10.16 0.66
CA ILE A 39 -17.98 -10.77 0.88
C ILE A 39 -18.88 -9.81 1.66
N THR A 40 -18.37 -9.10 2.68
CA THR A 40 -19.20 -8.18 3.47
C THR A 40 -19.74 -6.98 2.70
N ILE A 41 -19.06 -6.57 1.63
CA ILE A 41 -19.47 -5.46 0.78
C ILE A 41 -20.18 -5.94 -0.50
N ASP A 42 -20.44 -7.24 -0.67
CA ASP A 42 -21.00 -7.82 -1.90
C ASP A 42 -20.24 -7.35 -3.16
N ALA A 43 -18.90 -7.38 -3.10
CA ALA A 43 -18.06 -6.90 -4.19
C ALA A 43 -18.25 -7.74 -5.48
N PRO A 44 -18.27 -7.11 -6.66
CA PRO A 44 -18.35 -7.84 -7.91
C PRO A 44 -17.06 -8.63 -8.16
N PHE A 45 -17.16 -9.96 -8.17
CA PHE A 45 -16.03 -10.83 -8.52
C PHE A 45 -15.77 -10.81 -10.01
N ASN A 46 -14.83 -9.95 -10.43
CA ASN A 46 -14.37 -9.82 -11.80
C ASN A 46 -12.84 -10.00 -11.86
N GLY A 47 -12.29 -9.99 -13.08
CA GLY A 47 -10.84 -10.13 -13.28
C GLY A 47 -10.02 -9.06 -12.54
N PHE A 48 -10.60 -7.88 -12.31
CA PHE A 48 -9.93 -6.78 -11.61
C PHE A 48 -9.76 -7.03 -10.12
N VAL A 49 -10.82 -7.50 -9.45
CA VAL A 49 -10.78 -7.92 -8.04
C VAL A 49 -9.85 -9.12 -7.88
N PHE A 50 -9.91 -10.09 -8.79
CA PHE A 50 -9.01 -11.26 -8.77
C PHE A 50 -7.53 -10.87 -8.90
N GLY A 51 -7.16 -10.00 -9.84
CA GLY A 51 -5.77 -9.55 -9.97
C GLY A 51 -5.30 -8.73 -8.77
N SER A 52 -6.21 -7.99 -8.14
CA SER A 52 -5.93 -7.25 -6.90
C SER A 52 -5.68 -8.21 -5.72
N LEU A 53 -6.48 -9.28 -5.58
CA LEU A 53 -6.25 -10.34 -4.60
C LEU A 53 -4.94 -11.11 -4.82
N LEU A 54 -4.58 -11.39 -6.07
CA LEU A 54 -3.29 -12.01 -6.36
C LEU A 54 -2.12 -11.12 -5.93
N THR A 55 -2.29 -9.80 -6.07
CA THR A 55 -1.31 -8.81 -5.62
C THR A 55 -1.20 -8.80 -4.09
N VAL A 56 -2.32 -8.92 -3.36
CA VAL A 56 -2.34 -9.10 -1.91
C VAL A 56 -1.46 -10.27 -1.49
N ILE A 57 -1.64 -11.43 -2.12
CA ILE A 57 -0.83 -12.63 -1.83
C ILE A 57 0.65 -12.35 -2.09
N GLY A 58 0.98 -11.66 -3.19
CA GLY A 58 2.35 -11.28 -3.53
C GLY A 58 3.03 -10.41 -2.46
N PHE A 59 2.34 -9.39 -1.93
CA PHE A 59 2.88 -8.54 -0.87
C PHE A 59 2.95 -9.22 0.49
N CYS A 60 2.09 -10.21 0.75
CA CYS A 60 2.13 -10.96 2.01
C CYS A 60 3.45 -11.73 2.19
N PHE A 61 4.07 -12.19 1.10
CA PHE A 61 5.38 -12.84 1.15
C PHE A 61 6.52 -11.92 1.62
N SER A 62 6.31 -10.61 1.67
CA SER A 62 7.25 -9.66 2.28
C SER A 62 7.26 -9.69 3.82
N GLY A 63 6.53 -10.64 4.44
CA GLY A 63 6.50 -10.85 5.89
C GLY A 63 5.75 -9.75 6.65
N ILE A 64 4.75 -9.15 6.00
CA ILE A 64 3.89 -8.12 6.61
C ILE A 64 2.88 -8.77 7.56
N THR A 65 2.63 -8.12 8.69
CA THR A 65 1.62 -8.58 9.65
C THR A 65 0.31 -7.82 9.45
N LEU A 66 -0.80 -8.35 9.99
CA LEU A 66 -2.09 -7.65 9.98
C LEU A 66 -1.99 -6.22 10.55
N LYS A 67 -1.13 -6.01 11.57
CA LYS A 67 -0.94 -4.69 12.20
C LYS A 67 -0.35 -3.65 11.25
N ASP A 68 0.45 -4.09 10.28
CA ASP A 68 1.06 -3.21 9.28
C ASP A 68 0.07 -2.83 8.16
N LEU A 69 -0.94 -3.67 7.96
CA LEU A 69 -2.00 -3.51 6.97
C LEU A 69 -3.09 -2.54 7.44
N PHE A 70 -3.40 -2.54 8.74
CA PHE A 70 -4.47 -1.70 9.29
C PHE A 70 -4.32 -0.20 8.95
N PRO A 71 -3.16 0.45 9.14
CA PRO A 71 -3.03 1.88 8.87
C PRO A 71 -3.32 2.30 7.42
N PRO A 72 -2.69 1.73 6.37
CA PRO A 72 -3.00 2.11 5.00
C PRO A 72 -4.43 1.73 4.59
N PHE A 73 -4.95 0.59 5.07
CA PHE A 73 -6.33 0.18 4.85
C PHE A 73 -7.32 1.22 5.41
N LEU A 74 -7.14 1.65 6.66
CA LEU A 74 -7.96 2.69 7.29
C LEU A 74 -7.83 4.03 6.57
N GLY A 75 -6.63 4.39 6.11
CA GLY A 75 -6.41 5.64 5.37
C GLY A 75 -7.25 5.72 4.09
N VAL A 76 -7.33 4.62 3.34
CA VAL A 76 -8.20 4.55 2.14
C VAL A 76 -9.68 4.58 2.54
N LEU A 77 -10.08 3.83 3.56
CA LEU A 77 -11.47 3.81 4.02
C LEU A 77 -11.97 5.20 4.48
N VAL A 78 -11.13 5.97 5.16
CA VAL A 78 -11.48 7.34 5.59
C VAL A 78 -11.84 8.19 4.37
N ILE A 79 -11.01 8.18 3.33
CA ILE A 79 -11.28 8.98 2.12
C ILE A 79 -12.53 8.50 1.40
N GLN A 80 -12.79 7.19 1.41
CA GLN A 80 -14.01 6.63 0.83
C GLN A 80 -15.27 7.05 1.57
N ILE A 81 -15.24 7.13 2.91
CA ILE A 81 -16.38 7.62 3.71
C ILE A 81 -16.60 9.13 3.51
N LEU A 82 -15.51 9.90 3.35
CA LEU A 82 -15.60 11.33 3.07
C LEU A 82 -15.97 11.66 1.62
N SER A 83 -15.87 10.68 0.71
CA SER A 83 -16.17 10.90 -0.69
C SER A 83 -17.68 11.03 -0.89
N PRO A 84 -18.16 12.06 -1.61
CA PRO A 84 -19.60 12.34 -1.76
C PRO A 84 -20.34 11.29 -2.60
N GLU A 85 -19.60 10.52 -3.41
CA GLU A 85 -20.15 9.37 -4.13
C GLU A 85 -20.00 8.11 -3.27
N ASN A 86 -21.11 7.66 -2.67
CA ASN A 86 -21.21 6.44 -1.85
C ASN A 86 -21.07 5.15 -2.69
N LEU A 87 -20.02 5.04 -3.48
CA LEU A 87 -19.76 3.93 -4.39
C LEU A 87 -18.78 2.92 -3.78
N ILE A 88 -19.02 2.52 -2.53
CA ILE A 88 -18.15 1.58 -1.78
C ILE A 88 -17.97 0.25 -2.54
N ASN A 89 -18.99 -0.16 -3.30
CA ASN A 89 -18.99 -1.39 -4.10
C ASN A 89 -18.46 -1.22 -5.51
N SER A 90 -18.02 -0.01 -5.89
CA SER A 90 -17.42 0.19 -7.20
C SER A 90 -16.11 -0.58 -7.30
N GLN A 91 -15.91 -1.15 -8.48
CA GLN A 91 -14.75 -1.97 -8.80
C GLN A 91 -13.42 -1.22 -8.55
N GLU A 92 -13.39 0.09 -8.79
CA GLU A 92 -12.21 0.94 -8.57
C GLU A 92 -11.87 1.05 -7.09
N ILE A 93 -12.87 1.32 -6.25
CA ILE A 93 -12.70 1.46 -4.79
C ILE A 93 -12.28 0.12 -4.17
N VAL A 94 -12.93 -0.98 -4.57
CA VAL A 94 -12.57 -2.32 -4.08
C VAL A 94 -11.11 -2.65 -4.39
N SER A 95 -10.66 -2.40 -5.62
CA SER A 95 -9.27 -2.63 -6.00
C SER A 95 -8.31 -1.68 -5.27
N LEU A 96 -8.69 -0.42 -5.09
CA LEU A 96 -7.90 0.55 -4.33
C LEU A 96 -7.64 0.08 -2.90
N VAL A 97 -8.67 -0.45 -2.23
CA VAL A 97 -8.55 -1.02 -0.88
C VAL A 97 -7.64 -2.24 -0.88
N LEU A 98 -7.74 -3.14 -1.85
CA LEU A 98 -6.86 -4.31 -1.96
C LEU A 98 -5.40 -3.92 -2.24
N PHE A 99 -5.17 -2.95 -3.15
CA PHE A 99 -3.83 -2.47 -3.48
C PHE A 99 -3.17 -1.63 -2.39
N SER A 100 -3.94 -1.14 -1.40
CA SER A 100 -3.39 -0.47 -0.21
C SER A 100 -2.38 -1.33 0.54
N ILE A 101 -2.44 -2.66 0.40
CA ILE A 101 -1.45 -3.59 0.96
C ILE A 101 -0.02 -3.32 0.46
N GLY A 102 0.13 -2.73 -0.73
CA GLY A 102 1.45 -2.31 -1.25
C GLY A 102 2.11 -1.23 -0.40
N LEU A 103 1.35 -0.52 0.44
CA LEU A 103 1.84 0.44 1.44
C LEU A 103 2.14 -0.20 2.79
N SER A 104 1.63 -1.40 3.08
CA SER A 104 1.85 -2.09 4.35
C SER A 104 3.32 -2.24 4.71
N PRO A 105 4.24 -2.58 3.80
CA PRO A 105 5.61 -2.70 4.22
C PRO A 105 6.35 -1.35 4.38
N LEU A 106 5.88 -0.27 3.74
CA LEU A 106 6.31 1.09 4.10
C LEU A 106 5.94 1.39 5.57
N THR A 107 4.72 1.02 5.96
CA THR A 107 4.20 1.13 7.33
C THR A 107 5.06 0.36 8.33
N LYS A 108 5.41 -0.89 8.01
CA LYS A 108 6.24 -1.75 8.85
C LYS A 108 7.60 -1.13 9.19
N GLN A 109 8.22 -0.44 8.23
CA GLN A 109 9.56 0.13 8.42
C GLN A 109 9.59 1.55 8.96
N LYS A 110 8.62 2.38 8.55
CA LYS A 110 8.61 3.82 8.82
C LYS A 110 7.58 4.23 9.87
N GLY A 111 6.74 3.30 10.31
CA GLY A 111 5.76 3.49 11.36
C GLY A 111 4.32 3.65 10.84
N GLN A 112 3.38 3.46 11.76
CA GLN A 112 1.94 3.40 11.49
C GLN A 112 1.36 4.72 10.96
N LEU A 113 1.83 5.86 11.47
CA LEU A 113 1.40 7.19 11.04
C LEU A 113 1.64 7.40 9.54
N LEU A 114 2.82 7.03 9.05
CA LEU A 114 3.17 7.21 7.65
C LEU A 114 2.38 6.25 6.74
N GLY A 115 2.05 5.06 7.24
CA GLY A 115 1.13 4.13 6.58
C GLY A 115 -0.26 4.71 6.41
N PHE A 116 -0.82 5.31 7.46
CA PHE A 116 -2.14 5.93 7.42
C PHE A 116 -2.21 7.09 6.42
N PHE A 117 -1.26 8.04 6.51
CA PHE A 117 -1.22 9.16 5.56
C PHE A 117 -0.94 8.73 4.12
N SER A 118 -0.12 7.70 3.90
CA SER A 118 0.10 7.17 2.56
C SER A 118 -1.15 6.48 1.98
N GLY A 119 -1.96 5.83 2.82
CA GLY A 119 -3.27 5.31 2.43
C GLY A 119 -4.24 6.41 1.97
N ILE A 120 -4.30 7.52 2.72
CA ILE A 120 -5.06 8.71 2.32
C ILE A 120 -4.57 9.25 0.98
N LEU A 121 -3.26 9.39 0.83
CA LEU A 121 -2.64 9.95 -0.37
C LEU A 121 -2.86 9.06 -1.59
N LEU A 122 -2.87 7.74 -1.41
CA LEU A 122 -3.24 6.77 -2.44
C LEU A 122 -4.66 6.99 -2.94
N ALA A 123 -5.63 7.14 -2.04
CA ALA A 123 -7.01 7.35 -2.43
C ALA A 123 -7.24 8.68 -3.17
N LEU A 124 -6.52 9.74 -2.78
CA LEU A 124 -6.56 11.03 -3.46
C LEU A 124 -5.85 11.02 -4.81
N PHE A 125 -4.76 10.24 -4.94
CA PHE A 125 -3.95 10.21 -6.15
C PHE A 125 -4.52 9.30 -7.24
N ALA A 126 -5.24 8.24 -6.88
CA ALA A 126 -5.76 7.28 -7.85
C ALA A 126 -6.64 7.93 -8.95
N PRO A 127 -7.62 8.81 -8.66
CA PRO A 127 -8.39 9.49 -9.70
C PRO A 127 -7.53 10.37 -10.63
N LEU A 128 -6.51 11.03 -10.08
CA LEU A 128 -5.59 11.85 -10.87
C LEU A 128 -4.74 11.00 -11.81
N ALA A 129 -4.24 9.86 -11.32
CA ALA A 129 -3.51 8.90 -12.13
C ALA A 129 -4.37 8.33 -13.25
N PHE A 130 -5.67 8.08 -12.99
CA PHE A 130 -6.61 7.61 -14.00
C PHE A 130 -6.73 8.59 -15.18
N GLN A 131 -6.83 9.90 -14.87
CA GLN A 131 -6.89 10.97 -15.87
C GLN A 131 -5.59 11.05 -16.68
N LEU A 132 -4.43 10.87 -16.06
CA LEU A 132 -3.13 10.95 -16.74
C LEU A 132 -2.96 9.92 -17.86
N HIS A 133 -3.46 8.71 -17.67
CA HIS A 133 -3.37 7.65 -18.68
C HIS A 133 -4.69 7.40 -19.41
N GLY A 134 -5.73 8.21 -19.18
CA GLY A 134 -7.03 8.11 -19.86
C GLY A 134 -7.69 6.74 -19.77
N GLY A 135 -7.53 6.01 -18.67
CA GLY A 135 -8.09 4.65 -18.50
C GLY A 135 -7.32 3.51 -19.20
N LEU A 136 -6.18 3.77 -19.85
CA LEU A 136 -5.37 2.72 -20.50
C LEU A 136 -4.74 1.72 -19.51
N ASN A 137 -4.56 2.11 -18.25
CA ASN A 137 -4.12 1.20 -17.20
C ASN A 137 -5.31 0.72 -16.37
N LEU A 138 -5.69 -0.55 -16.58
CA LEU A 138 -6.74 -1.19 -15.80
C LEU A 138 -6.39 -1.13 -14.31
N TYR A 139 -5.17 -1.53 -13.92
CA TYR A 139 -4.68 -1.56 -12.53
C TYR A 139 -4.10 -0.21 -12.10
N ASN A 140 -4.89 0.84 -12.26
CA ASN A 140 -4.53 2.19 -11.83
C ASN A 140 -4.21 2.26 -10.33
N SER A 141 -4.97 1.58 -9.48
CA SER A 141 -4.72 1.52 -8.03
C SER A 141 -3.31 1.03 -7.68
N GLY A 142 -2.80 0.04 -8.41
CA GLY A 142 -1.43 -0.46 -8.24
C GLY A 142 -0.36 0.52 -8.72
N PHE A 143 -0.61 1.19 -9.85
CA PHE A 143 0.27 2.24 -10.34
C PHE A 143 0.35 3.42 -9.35
N ALA A 144 -0.81 3.92 -8.91
CA ALA A 144 -0.91 4.96 -7.89
C ALA A 144 -0.17 4.57 -6.61
N CYS A 145 -0.33 3.33 -6.13
CA CYS A 145 0.41 2.82 -4.97
C CYS A 145 1.92 2.92 -5.15
N GLY A 146 2.45 2.48 -6.30
CA GLY A 146 3.89 2.57 -6.58
C GLY A 146 4.40 4.01 -6.59
N PHE A 147 3.64 4.94 -7.15
CA PHE A 147 3.97 6.37 -7.13
C PHE A 147 3.98 6.95 -5.72
N VAL A 148 2.94 6.67 -4.93
CA VAL A 148 2.82 7.17 -3.54
C VAL A 148 3.96 6.68 -2.68
N VAL A 149 4.32 5.39 -2.76
CA VAL A 149 5.48 4.84 -2.05
C VAL A 149 6.76 5.59 -2.42
N THR A 150 6.99 5.80 -3.72
CA THR A 150 8.19 6.48 -4.22
C THR A 150 8.26 7.93 -3.71
N LEU A 151 7.13 8.65 -3.73
CA LEU A 151 7.03 10.02 -3.22
C LEU A 151 7.32 10.07 -1.71
N CYS A 152 6.68 9.20 -0.92
CA CYS A 152 6.88 9.15 0.53
C CYS A 152 8.36 8.87 0.89
N LEU A 153 8.99 7.91 0.20
CA LEU A 153 10.40 7.59 0.44
C LEU A 153 11.34 8.73 0.03
N GLY A 154 11.08 9.39 -1.11
CA GLY A 154 11.88 10.53 -1.56
C GLY A 154 11.85 11.69 -0.56
N ILE A 155 10.67 12.01 -0.01
CA ILE A 155 10.51 13.04 1.03
C ILE A 155 11.30 12.66 2.29
N GLN A 156 11.21 11.40 2.72
CA GLN A 156 11.95 10.91 3.88
C GLN A 156 13.46 10.95 3.69
N GLN A 157 13.95 10.55 2.52
CA GLN A 157 15.38 10.57 2.22
C GLN A 157 15.93 12.00 2.26
N LYS A 158 15.19 12.96 1.69
CA LYS A 158 15.55 14.39 1.76
C LYS A 158 15.64 14.89 3.21
N HIS A 159 14.72 14.49 4.07
CA HIS A 159 14.72 14.87 5.49
C HIS A 159 15.89 14.24 6.26
N HIS A 160 16.27 13.00 5.93
CA HIS A 160 17.41 12.35 6.53
C HIS A 160 18.73 13.03 6.14
N SER A 161 18.89 13.36 4.85
CA SER A 161 20.08 14.08 4.34
C SER A 161 20.22 15.49 4.94
N SER A 162 19.12 16.22 5.12
CA SER A 162 19.17 17.58 5.70
C SER A 162 19.49 17.60 7.20
N THR A 163 19.13 16.54 7.92
CA THR A 163 19.45 16.38 9.35
C THR A 163 20.94 16.12 9.55
N ILE A 164 21.55 15.26 8.73
CA ILE A 164 22.99 14.97 8.77
C ILE A 164 23.81 16.23 8.48
N GLN A 165 23.39 17.02 7.49
CA GLN A 165 24.09 18.25 7.09
C GLN A 165 24.05 19.35 8.18
N LYS A 166 22.98 19.41 8.97
CA LYS A 166 22.90 20.32 10.14
C LYS A 166 23.78 19.85 11.30
N SER A 167 23.93 18.53 11.48
CA SER A 167 24.80 17.97 12.53
C SER A 167 26.28 18.23 12.26
N THR A 168 26.74 18.12 11.01
CA THR A 168 28.14 18.39 10.63
C THR A 168 28.48 19.87 10.65
N LYS A 169 27.53 20.77 10.39
CA LYS A 169 27.77 22.22 10.43
C LYS A 169 27.76 22.81 11.85
N LYS A 170 27.32 22.06 12.86
CA LYS A 170 27.34 22.46 14.29
C LYS A 170 28.60 21.97 15.02
N SER A 171 29.34 21.04 14.43
CA SER A 171 30.61 20.52 14.97
C SER A 171 31.85 21.21 14.39
N ILE A 172 31.66 22.27 13.60
CA ILE A 172 32.71 23.15 13.03
C ILE A 172 32.40 24.55 13.56
#